data_AF-A0A946W2G1-F1
#
_entry.id   AF-A0A946W2G1-F1
#
_cell.length_a   1.000
_cell.length_b   1.000
_cell.length_c   1.000
_cell.angle_alpha   90.00
_cell.angle_beta   90.00
_cell.angle_gamma   90.00
#
_symmetry.space_group_name_H-M   'P 1'
#
loop_
_entity.id
_entity.type
_entity.pdbx_description
1 polymer ?
#
loop_
_entity_poly.entity_id
_entity_poly.type
_entity_poly.pdbx_seq_one_letter_code
_entity_poly.pdbx_strand_id
1 'polypeptide(L)'
;MKSLFFLQQFPESLLRPTIDFILSVQCEDGRIPWQPGDKTDPWNHIEAAMGLSIGGEYGAANAAYEWLAKLQREDGSWFASFV
;
A
#
# COMPACT_ATOMS: atom_id res chain seq x y z
N MET A 1 -16.64 22.31 21.53
CA MET A 1 -16.34 21.28 20.52
C MET A 1 -15.11 21.67 19.70
N LYS A 2 -13.94 21.68 20.34
CA LYS A 2 -12.63 21.91 19.70
C LYS A 2 -11.71 20.78 20.17
N SER A 3 -11.85 19.55 19.65
CA SER A 3 -10.85 18.51 19.94
C SER A 3 -10.89 17.23 19.08
N LEU A 4 -11.67 17.15 18.00
CA LEU A 4 -11.70 15.95 17.14
C LEU A 4 -11.02 16.12 15.78
N PHE A 5 -10.73 17.34 15.35
CA PHE A 5 -10.00 17.61 14.10
C PHE A 5 -8.47 17.51 14.23
N PHE A 6 -7.93 17.42 15.45
CA PHE A 6 -6.48 17.41 15.69
C PHE A 6 -5.84 16.01 15.59
N LEU A 7 -6.65 14.95 15.39
CA LEU A 7 -6.17 13.57 15.23
C LEU A 7 -5.96 13.16 13.76
N GLN A 8 -6.10 14.09 12.80
CA GLN A 8 -6.28 13.76 11.38
C GLN A 8 -5.17 14.20 10.43
N GLN A 9 -4.00 14.61 10.91
CA GLN A 9 -2.87 14.89 10.03
C GLN A 9 -1.61 14.22 10.57
N PHE A 10 -1.24 13.12 9.92
CA PHE A 10 0.12 12.60 10.05
C PHE A 10 1.10 13.68 9.56
N PRO A 11 2.33 13.74 10.12
CA PRO A 11 3.30 14.75 9.74
C PRO A 11 3.73 14.53 8.28
N GLU A 12 3.10 15.25 7.36
CA GLU A 12 3.26 15.06 5.91
C GLU A 12 4.73 15.11 5.52
N SER A 13 5.47 16.11 5.97
CA SER A 13 6.90 16.27 5.65
C SER A 13 7.78 15.10 6.10
N LEU A 14 7.39 14.39 7.17
CA LEU A 14 8.12 13.21 7.66
C LEU A 14 7.75 11.95 6.85
N LEU A 15 6.51 11.84 6.38
CA LEU A 15 6.03 10.66 5.67
C LEU A 15 6.20 10.75 4.14
N ARG A 16 6.17 11.95 3.57
CA ARG A 16 6.17 12.19 2.12
C ARG A 16 7.31 11.46 1.41
N PRO A 17 8.57 11.46 1.89
CA PRO A 17 9.64 10.72 1.23
C PRO A 17 9.39 9.21 1.14
N THR A 18 8.79 8.62 2.17
CA THR A 18 8.44 7.19 2.18
C THR A 18 7.26 6.90 1.26
N ILE A 19 6.24 7.75 1.24
CA ILE A 19 5.07 7.58 0.37
C ILE A 19 5.52 7.70 -1.10
N ASP A 20 6.37 8.68 -1.42
CA ASP A 20 6.92 8.87 -2.78
C ASP A 20 7.75 7.67 -3.23
N PHE A 21 8.52 7.07 -2.33
CA PHE A 21 9.23 5.82 -2.60
C PHE A 21 8.26 4.69 -2.94
N ILE A 22 7.22 4.48 -2.13
CA ILE A 22 6.22 3.43 -2.39
C ILE A 22 5.55 3.65 -3.76
N LEU A 23 5.16 4.90 -4.07
CA LEU A 23 4.59 5.25 -5.38
C LEU A 23 5.55 4.93 -6.52
N SER A 24 6.85 5.19 -6.36
CA SER A 24 7.86 4.89 -7.39
C SER A 24 8.07 3.39 -7.63
N VAL A 25 7.74 2.55 -6.66
CA VAL A 25 7.92 1.09 -6.72
C VAL A 25 6.65 0.37 -7.19
N GLN A 26 5.47 0.99 -7.02
CA GLN A 26 4.20 0.41 -7.45
C GLN A 26 4.18 0.19 -8.97
N CYS A 27 3.79 -1.02 -9.38
CA CYS A 27 3.63 -1.37 -10.79
C CYS A 27 2.27 -0.92 -11.33
N GLU A 28 2.13 -0.88 -12.65
CA GLU A 28 0.88 -0.49 -13.33
C GLU A 28 -0.31 -1.38 -12.99
N ASP A 29 -0.08 -2.66 -12.64
CA ASP A 29 -1.13 -3.60 -12.24
C ASP A 29 -1.60 -3.43 -10.78
N GLY A 30 -1.00 -2.50 -10.05
CA GLY A 30 -1.30 -2.19 -8.65
C GLY A 30 -0.37 -2.87 -7.64
N ARG A 31 0.42 -3.87 -8.04
CA ARG A 31 1.30 -4.59 -7.11
C ARG A 31 2.43 -3.69 -6.61
N ILE A 32 2.89 -3.95 -5.39
CA ILE A 32 4.00 -3.22 -4.75
C ILE A 32 5.03 -4.27 -4.30
N PRO A 33 6.08 -4.52 -5.10
CA PRO A 33 7.15 -5.45 -4.74
C PRO A 33 8.09 -4.85 -3.69
N TRP A 34 9.00 -5.68 -3.15
CA TRP A 34 10.04 -5.21 -2.22
C TRP A 34 10.95 -4.15 -2.85
N GLN A 35 11.25 -4.34 -4.13
CA GLN A 35 12.02 -3.45 -4.98
C GLN A 35 11.56 -3.66 -6.43
N PRO A 36 11.82 -2.72 -7.34
CA PRO A 36 11.47 -2.87 -8.75
C PRO A 36 12.03 -4.17 -9.34
N GLY A 37 11.15 -5.02 -9.89
CA GLY A 37 11.53 -6.28 -10.52
C GLY A 37 11.79 -7.46 -9.59
N ASP A 38 11.50 -7.34 -8.29
CA ASP A 38 11.62 -8.42 -7.30
C ASP A 38 10.23 -8.93 -6.88
N LYS A 39 10.22 -9.93 -5.98
CA LYS A 39 9.00 -10.55 -5.47
C LYS A 39 8.10 -9.54 -4.74
N THR A 40 6.82 -9.89 -4.72
CA THR A 40 5.77 -9.26 -3.91
C THR A 40 5.26 -10.28 -2.92
N ASP A 41 5.26 -9.98 -1.63
CA ASP A 41 4.51 -10.78 -0.64
C ASP A 41 3.26 -10.02 -0.15
N PRO A 42 2.17 -10.72 0.19
CA PRO A 42 0.94 -10.08 0.66
C PRO A 42 1.11 -9.12 1.83
N TRP A 43 2.05 -9.40 2.74
CA TRP A 43 2.21 -8.66 3.99
C TRP A 43 2.92 -7.33 3.76
N ASN A 44 4.08 -7.37 3.10
CA ASN A 44 4.79 -6.14 2.73
C ASN A 44 3.93 -5.27 1.78
N HIS A 45 3.23 -5.91 0.85
CA HIS A 45 2.33 -5.24 -0.08
C HIS A 45 1.18 -4.51 0.65
N ILE A 46 0.50 -5.16 1.60
CA ILE A 46 -0.63 -4.55 2.33
C ILE A 46 -0.15 -3.41 3.24
N GLU A 47 1.02 -3.55 3.88
CA GLU A 47 1.62 -2.49 4.70
C GLU A 47 1.95 -1.25 3.86
N ALA A 48 2.48 -1.45 2.65
CA ALA A 48 2.71 -0.35 1.71
C ALA A 48 1.40 0.33 1.30
N ALA A 49 0.34 -0.45 1.01
CA ALA A 49 -0.98 0.09 0.69
C ALA A 49 -1.61 0.89 1.86
N MET A 50 -1.38 0.46 3.11
CA MET A 50 -1.77 1.21 4.31
C MET A 50 -0.97 2.52 4.42
N GLY A 51 0.33 2.50 4.11
CA GLY A 51 1.18 3.69 4.02
C GLY A 51 0.67 4.70 3.00
N LEU A 52 0.28 4.24 1.81
CA LEU A 52 -0.36 5.07 0.78
C LEU A 52 -1.68 5.69 1.29
N SER A 53 -2.50 4.91 2.00
CA SER A 53 -3.77 5.39 2.58
C SER A 53 -3.55 6.48 3.63
N ILE A 54 -2.53 6.32 4.49
CA ILE A 54 -2.08 7.34 5.44
C ILE A 54 -1.58 8.60 4.73
N GLY A 55 -0.90 8.42 3.60
CA GLY A 55 -0.38 9.49 2.75
C GLY A 55 -1.40 10.23 1.89
N GLY A 56 -2.67 9.81 1.90
CA GLY A 56 -3.72 10.39 1.06
C GLY A 56 -3.73 9.88 -0.39
N GLU A 57 -2.89 8.90 -0.73
CA GLU A 57 -2.77 8.33 -2.07
C GLU A 57 -3.82 7.24 -2.31
N TYR A 58 -5.10 7.59 -2.15
CA TYR A 58 -6.19 6.60 -2.12
C TYR A 58 -6.35 5.81 -3.42
N GLY A 59 -6.06 6.41 -4.58
CA GLY A 59 -6.11 5.71 -5.87
C GLY A 59 -5.06 4.61 -5.96
N ALA A 60 -3.82 4.93 -5.58
CA ALA A 60 -2.71 3.98 -5.53
C ALA A 60 -2.96 2.87 -4.50
N ALA A 61 -3.48 3.22 -3.31
CA ALA A 61 -3.84 2.25 -2.28
C ALA A 61 -4.94 1.29 -2.77
N ASN A 62 -6.00 1.80 -3.41
CA ASN A 62 -7.07 0.96 -3.95
C ASN A 62 -6.56 0.00 -5.02
N ALA A 63 -5.70 0.46 -5.94
CA ALA A 63 -5.11 -0.41 -6.95
C ALA A 63 -4.31 -1.58 -6.32
N ALA A 64 -3.58 -1.31 -5.24
CA ALA A 64 -2.88 -2.35 -4.48
C ALA A 64 -3.86 -3.35 -3.83
N TYR A 65 -4.87 -2.87 -3.12
CA TYR A 65 -5.88 -3.74 -2.51
C TYR A 65 -6.62 -4.60 -3.54
N GLU A 66 -6.98 -4.03 -4.69
CA GLU A 66 -7.62 -4.76 -5.78
C GLU A 66 -6.71 -5.83 -6.39
N TRP A 67 -5.42 -5.55 -6.54
CA TRP A 67 -4.44 -6.52 -7.02
C TRP A 67 -4.40 -7.74 -6.09
N LEU A 68 -4.26 -7.52 -4.78
CA LEU A 68 -4.20 -8.63 -3.82
C LEU A 68 -5.52 -9.40 -3.74
N ALA A 69 -6.66 -8.70 -3.74
CA ALA A 69 -7.98 -9.33 -3.70
C ALA A 69 -8.22 -10.28 -4.88
N LYS A 70 -7.75 -9.92 -6.09
CA LYS A 70 -7.84 -10.78 -7.29
C LYS A 70 -7.05 -12.09 -7.17
N LEU A 71 -6.08 -12.15 -6.25
CA LEU A 71 -5.21 -13.31 -6.03
C LEU A 71 -5.62 -14.16 -4.82
N GLN A 72 -6.70 -13.77 -4.11
CA GLN A 72 -7.22 -14.54 -2.99
C GLN A 72 -7.76 -15.88 -3.49
N ARG A 73 -7.39 -16.97 -2.82
CA ARG A 73 -7.85 -18.32 -3.13
C ARG A 73 -9.26 -18.55 -2.58
N GLU A 74 -9.94 -19.59 -3.06
CA GLU A 74 -11.30 -19.94 -2.61
C GLU A 74 -11.40 -20.21 -1.10
N ASP A 75 -10.32 -20.67 -0.48
CA ASP A 75 -10.21 -20.89 0.97
C ASP A 75 -9.89 -19.61 1.78
N GLY A 76 -9.80 -18.46 1.10
CA GLY A 76 -9.48 -17.16 1.68
C GLY A 76 -7.97 -16.90 1.87
N SER A 77 -7.10 -17.86 1.53
CA SER A 77 -5.66 -17.71 1.69
C SER A 77 -4.97 -17.02 0.49
N TRP A 78 -3.71 -16.63 0.68
CA TRP A 78 -2.80 -16.16 -0.36
C TRP A 78 -1.50 -16.97 -0.33
N PHE A 79 -0.76 -16.99 -1.45
CA PHE A 79 0.61 -17.49 -1.44
C PHE A 79 1.52 -16.60 -0.59
N ALA A 80 2.58 -17.19 -0.04
CA ALA A 80 3.56 -16.45 0.73
C ALA A 80 4.32 -15.39 -0.10
N SER A 81 4.42 -15.57 -1.42
CA SER A 81 5.00 -14.58 -2.33
C SER A 81 4.62 -14.85 -3.79
N PHE A 82 4.71 -13.80 -4.61
CA PHE A 82 4.53 -13.77 -6.06
C PHE A 82 5.81 -13.22 -6.69
N VAL A 83 6.22 -13.73 -7.86
CA VAL A 83 7.42 -13.31 -8.61
C VAL A 83 7.00 -12.78 -9.97
#